data_AF-A0A6G2VWR1-F1
#
_entry.id   AF-A0A6G2VWR1-F1
#
_cell.length_a   1.000
_cell.length_b   1.000
_cell.length_c   1.000
_cell.angle_alpha   90.00
_cell.angle_beta   90.00
_cell.angle_gamma   90.00
#
_symmetry.space_group_name_H-M   'P 1'
#
loop_
_entity.id
_entity.type
_entity.pdbx_description
1 polymer ?
#
loop_
_entity_poly.entity_id
_entity_poly.type
_entity_poly.pdbx_seq_one_letter_code
_entity_poly.pdbx_strand_id
1 'polypeptide(L)'
;EKLVVKDVVKDADGTLHTRYERTYAGLPVLGGDLVVTTAKSGKTMDVVKATSATVKVAGLTPAVAKATAEKQAVQRARALGGTRSAADSVRKVIWAATGRPVLAYETVVGGLQDDGTP
;
A
#
# COMPACT_ATOMS: atom_id res chain seq x y z
N GLU A 1 12.40 -8.78 -2.45
CA GLU A 1 10.93 -8.60 -2.37
C GLU A 1 10.33 -9.83 -1.70
N LYS A 2 9.23 -9.70 -0.96
CA LYS A 2 8.47 -10.85 -0.41
C LYS A 2 6.97 -10.63 -0.61
N LEU A 3 6.23 -11.73 -0.77
CA LEU A 3 4.77 -11.73 -0.83
C LEU A 3 4.21 -12.09 0.56
N VAL A 4 3.21 -11.34 1.01
CA VAL A 4 2.49 -11.59 2.26
C VAL A 4 1.05 -11.86 1.90
N VAL A 5 0.54 -13.05 2.28
CA VAL A 5 -0.87 -13.39 2.05
C VAL A 5 -1.73 -12.41 2.84
N LYS A 6 -2.67 -11.79 2.15
CA LYS A 6 -3.64 -10.86 2.76
C LYS A 6 -4.98 -11.52 2.96
N ASP A 7 -5.43 -12.28 1.96
CA ASP A 7 -6.72 -12.95 1.96
C ASP A 7 -6.72 -14.11 0.96
N VAL A 8 -7.60 -15.08 1.20
CA VAL A 8 -7.85 -16.22 0.31
C VAL A 8 -9.35 -16.40 0.17
N VAL A 9 -9.86 -16.19 -1.04
CA VAL A 9 -11.25 -16.50 -1.38
C VAL A 9 -11.29 -17.81 -2.14
N LYS A 10 -12.28 -18.66 -1.83
CA LYS A 10 -12.48 -19.94 -2.51
C LYS A 10 -13.84 -19.96 -3.17
N ASP A 11 -13.84 -20.28 -4.46
CA ASP A 11 -15.06 -20.46 -5.25
C ASP A 11 -15.66 -21.85 -5.03
N ALA A 12 -16.93 -22.01 -5.41
CA ALA A 12 -17.67 -23.27 -5.24
C ALA A 12 -17.04 -24.45 -6.00
N ASP A 13 -16.38 -24.19 -7.13
CA ASP A 13 -15.66 -25.19 -7.93
C ASP A 13 -14.31 -25.61 -7.30
N GLY A 14 -13.89 -24.92 -6.25
CA GLY A 14 -12.63 -25.15 -5.54
C GLY A 14 -11.45 -24.29 -6.01
N THR A 15 -11.65 -23.37 -6.95
CA THR A 15 -10.66 -22.36 -7.35
C THR A 15 -10.36 -21.42 -6.18
N LEU A 16 -9.09 -21.04 -6.02
CA LEU A 16 -8.62 -20.11 -4.99
C LEU A 16 -8.14 -18.81 -5.61
N HIS A 17 -8.58 -17.69 -5.05
CA HIS A 17 -8.05 -16.35 -5.32
C HIS A 17 -7.29 -15.87 -4.09
N THR A 18 -5.97 -15.93 -4.14
CA THR A 18 -5.12 -15.47 -3.03
C THR A 18 -4.61 -14.08 -3.34
N ARG A 19 -4.97 -13.10 -2.50
CA ARG A 19 -4.45 -11.73 -2.57
C ARG A 19 -3.16 -11.64 -1.78
N TYR A 20 -2.13 -11.07 -2.38
CA TYR A 20 -0.84 -10.82 -1.76
C TYR A 20 -0.52 -9.33 -1.75
N GLU A 21 -0.12 -8.85 -0.58
CA GLU A 21 0.66 -7.61 -0.49
C GLU A 21 2.14 -7.91 -0.74
N ARG A 22 2.86 -6.93 -1.31
CA ARG A 22 4.31 -7.03 -1.54
C ARG A 22 5.06 -6.23 -0.49
N THR A 23 6.26 -6.71 -0.16
CA THR A 23 7.22 -5.98 0.66
C THR A 23 8.59 -5.90 0.00
N TYR A 24 9.31 -4.81 0.23
CA TYR A 24 10.69 -4.62 -0.21
C TYR A 24 11.55 -4.16 0.95
N ALA A 25 12.58 -4.94 1.28
CA ALA A 25 13.43 -4.69 2.45
C ALA A 25 12.63 -4.46 3.76
N GLY A 26 11.53 -5.21 3.93
CA GLY A 26 10.62 -5.08 5.07
C GLY A 26 9.62 -3.93 5.00
N LEU A 27 9.71 -3.05 3.99
CA LEU A 27 8.74 -1.96 3.78
C LEU A 27 7.54 -2.45 2.95
N PRO A 28 6.30 -2.06 3.31
CA PRO A 28 5.12 -2.30 2.47
C PRO A 28 5.27 -1.65 1.09
N VAL A 29 4.78 -2.31 0.05
CA VAL A 29 4.69 -1.77 -1.31
C VAL A 29 3.24 -1.40 -1.61
N LEU A 30 2.94 -0.11 -1.64
CA LEU A 30 1.59 0.40 -1.93
C LEU A 30 1.38 0.53 -3.45
N GLY A 31 0.25 0.02 -3.94
CA GLY A 31 -0.07 -0.06 -5.37
C GLY A 31 0.76 -1.11 -6.12
N GLY A 32 1.26 -2.13 -5.40
CA GLY A 32 2.08 -3.19 -5.96
C GLY A 32 1.49 -4.59 -5.86
N ASP A 33 0.36 -4.76 -5.16
CA ASP A 33 -0.27 -6.03 -4.84
C ASP A 33 -0.61 -6.89 -6.06
N LEU A 34 -0.86 -8.17 -5.81
CA LEU A 34 -1.22 -9.14 -6.84
C LEU A 34 -2.24 -10.16 -6.32
N VAL A 35 -3.00 -10.74 -7.23
CA VAL A 35 -3.90 -11.86 -6.96
C VAL A 35 -3.44 -13.05 -7.79
N VAL A 36 -3.24 -14.20 -7.14
CA VAL A 36 -2.98 -15.47 -7.80
C VAL A 36 -4.24 -16.30 -7.81
N THR A 37 -4.68 -16.70 -9.01
CA THR A 37 -5.78 -17.65 -9.18
C THR A 37 -5.19 -19.06 -9.30
N THR A 38 -5.62 -19.96 -8.44
CA THR A 38 -5.12 -21.34 -8.35
C THR A 38 -6.27 -22.32 -8.53
N ALA A 39 -6.14 -23.24 -9.48
CA ALA A 39 -7.13 -24.29 -9.71
C ALA A 39 -7.25 -25.20 -8.48
N LYS A 40 -8.37 -25.93 -8.37
CA LYS A 40 -8.56 -26.98 -7.35
C LYS A 40 -7.42 -28.01 -7.32
N SER A 41 -6.75 -28.26 -8.45
CA SER A 41 -5.58 -29.14 -8.55
C SER A 41 -4.29 -28.57 -7.96
N GLY A 42 -4.28 -27.30 -7.52
CA GLY A 42 -3.09 -26.58 -7.06
C GLY A 42 -2.30 -25.88 -8.18
N LYS A 43 -2.70 -26.03 -9.44
CA LYS A 43 -2.03 -25.35 -10.57
C LYS A 43 -2.39 -23.86 -10.59
N THR A 44 -1.38 -22.99 -10.70
CA THR A 44 -1.58 -21.57 -10.99
C THR A 44 -2.23 -21.40 -12.36
N MET A 45 -3.38 -20.72 -12.40
CA MET A 45 -4.12 -20.41 -13.62
C MET A 45 -3.79 -19.01 -14.13
N ASP A 46 -3.77 -18.03 -13.25
CA ASP A 46 -3.55 -16.62 -13.59
C ASP A 46 -2.89 -15.85 -12.45
N VAL A 47 -2.22 -14.74 -12.80
CA VAL A 47 -1.63 -13.79 -11.87
C VAL A 47 -1.92 -12.36 -12.34
N VAL A 48 -2.88 -11.71 -11.69
CA VAL A 48 -3.18 -10.29 -11.92
C VAL A 48 -2.31 -9.44 -10.99
N LYS A 49 -1.62 -8.44 -11.52
CA LYS A 49 -0.73 -7.53 -10.77
C LYS A 49 -1.19 -6.09 -10.89
N ALA A 50 -1.18 -5.34 -9.80
CA ALA A 50 -1.45 -3.90 -9.81
C ALA A 50 -0.37 -3.12 -10.60
N THR A 51 0.86 -3.64 -10.65
CA THR A 51 1.95 -3.09 -11.45
C THR A 51 2.87 -4.19 -11.96
N SER A 52 3.28 -4.08 -13.23
CA SER A 52 4.31 -4.93 -13.83
C SER A 52 5.73 -4.42 -13.56
N ALA A 53 5.88 -3.25 -12.94
CA ALA A 53 7.18 -2.68 -12.64
C ALA A 53 7.95 -3.53 -11.62
N THR A 54 9.25 -3.68 -11.89
CA THR A 54 10.18 -4.29 -10.93
C THR A 54 10.30 -3.37 -9.71
N VAL A 55 10.06 -3.89 -8.51
CA VAL A 55 10.21 -3.13 -7.27
C VAL A 55 11.69 -2.98 -6.96
N LYS A 56 12.27 -1.88 -7.45
CA LYS A 56 13.65 -1.48 -7.23
C LYS A 56 13.67 0.04 -7.05
N VAL A 57 14.32 0.49 -5.97
CA VAL A 57 14.41 1.91 -5.62
C VAL A 57 15.88 2.33 -5.54
N ALA A 58 16.15 3.63 -5.66
CA ALA A 58 17.51 4.18 -5.61
C ALA A 58 18.18 4.02 -4.23
N GLY A 59 17.38 3.96 -3.16
CA GLY A 59 17.86 3.78 -1.80
C GLY A 59 16.71 3.78 -0.79
N LEU A 60 17.02 3.42 0.45
CA LEU A 60 16.05 3.35 1.56
C LEU A 60 16.22 4.46 2.60
N THR A 61 17.13 5.40 2.32
CA THR A 61 17.34 6.62 3.09
C THR A 61 16.42 7.71 2.54
N PRO A 62 15.47 8.22 3.35
CA PRO A 62 14.59 9.29 2.92
C PRO A 62 15.37 10.58 2.65
N ALA A 63 15.13 11.20 1.49
CA ALA A 63 15.65 12.53 1.19
C ALA A 63 14.93 13.65 1.98
N VAL A 64 13.74 13.36 2.52
CA VAL A 64 12.94 14.26 3.35
C VAL A 64 12.85 13.72 4.77
N ALA A 65 12.88 14.61 5.76
CA ALA A 65 12.69 14.23 7.15
C ALA A 65 11.25 13.77 7.41
N LYS A 66 11.07 12.80 8.32
CA LYS A 66 9.76 12.28 8.73
C LYS A 66 8.82 13.41 9.20
N ALA A 67 9.32 14.31 10.05
CA ALA A 67 8.55 15.44 10.57
C ALA A 67 8.10 16.43 9.47
N THR A 68 8.88 16.59 8.41
CA THR A 68 8.50 17.42 7.26
C THR A 68 7.33 16.80 6.51
N ALA A 69 7.37 15.48 6.27
CA ALA A 69 6.27 14.76 5.64
C ALA A 69 4.97 14.84 6.48
N GLU A 70 5.09 14.68 7.80
CA GLU A 70 3.97 14.82 8.73
C GLU A 70 3.35 16.22 8.69
N LYS A 71 4.18 17.26 8.82
CA LYS A 71 3.73 18.65 8.77
C LYS A 71 3.01 18.94 7.45
N GLN A 72 3.54 18.48 6.32
CA GLN A 72 2.91 18.65 5.02
C GLN A 72 1.53 17.98 4.95
N ALA A 73 1.41 16.74 5.45
CA ALA A 73 0.14 16.01 5.46
C ALA A 73 -0.91 16.70 6.34
N VAL A 74 -0.55 17.12 7.56
CA VAL A 74 -1.47 17.82 8.47
C VAL A 74 -1.94 19.15 7.88
N GLN A 75 -1.04 19.93 7.28
CA GLN A 75 -1.42 21.18 6.62
C GLN A 75 -2.39 20.94 5.45
N ARG A 76 -2.16 19.88 4.67
CA ARG A 76 -3.06 19.51 3.58
C ARG A 76 -4.42 19.02 4.09
N ALA A 77 -4.46 18.25 5.18
CA ALA A 77 -5.70 17.85 5.83
C ALA A 77 -6.50 19.05 6.33
N ARG A 78 -5.84 20.04 6.96
CA ARG A 78 -6.48 21.29 7.41
C ARG A 78 -7.07 22.10 6.26
N ALA A 79 -6.38 22.18 5.13
CA ALA A 79 -6.90 22.83 3.93
C ALA A 79 -8.16 22.14 3.36
N LEU A 80 -8.44 20.90 3.78
CA LEU A 80 -9.62 20.11 3.43
C LEU A 80 -10.64 20.02 4.59
N GLY A 81 -10.53 20.87 5.62
CA GLY A 81 -11.45 20.88 6.77
C GLY A 81 -11.03 19.99 7.94
N GLY A 82 -9.91 19.28 7.84
CA GLY A 82 -9.38 18.45 8.93
C GLY A 82 -8.99 19.27 10.16
N THR A 83 -9.35 18.77 11.34
CA THR A 83 -9.13 19.48 12.62
C THR A 83 -7.91 18.97 13.40
N ARG A 84 -7.31 17.85 12.96
CA ARG A 84 -6.16 17.24 13.63
C ARG A 84 -4.93 18.14 13.58
N SER A 85 -4.15 18.10 14.65
CA SER A 85 -2.88 18.83 14.78
C SER A 85 -1.64 17.96 14.54
N ALA A 86 -1.80 16.65 14.48
CA ALA A 86 -0.76 15.66 14.22
C ALA A 86 -1.31 14.56 13.32
N ALA A 87 -0.42 13.77 12.71
CA ALA A 87 -0.81 12.57 11.99
C ALA A 87 -1.03 11.40 12.95
N ASP A 88 -1.95 10.50 12.61
CA ASP A 88 -2.16 9.26 13.37
C ASP A 88 -1.02 8.26 13.12
N SER A 89 -0.45 8.27 11.92
CA SER A 89 0.74 7.49 11.62
C SER A 89 1.57 8.10 10.49
N VAL A 90 2.88 7.84 10.56
CA VAL A 90 3.86 8.19 9.51
C VAL A 90 4.85 7.03 9.38
N ARG A 91 4.86 6.34 8.24
CA ARG A 91 5.75 5.20 8.00
C ARG A 91 6.41 5.24 6.63
N LYS A 92 7.60 4.65 6.52
CA LYS A 92 8.26 4.44 5.22
C LYS A 92 7.55 3.33 4.45
N VAL A 93 7.35 3.55 3.16
CA VAL A 93 6.77 2.58 2.22
C VAL A 93 7.51 2.65 0.90
N ILE A 94 7.30 1.66 0.04
CA ILE A 94 7.56 1.79 -1.39
C ILE A 94 6.25 2.16 -2.08
N TRP A 95 6.23 3.30 -2.78
CA TRP A 95 5.10 3.71 -3.59
C TRP A 95 5.28 3.22 -5.03
N ALA A 96 4.37 2.38 -5.52
CA ALA A 96 4.47 1.76 -6.84
C ALA A 96 3.25 2.04 -7.77
N ALA A 97 2.21 2.72 -7.27
CA ALA A 97 0.96 2.95 -8.00
C ALA A 97 1.12 3.74 -9.31
N THR A 98 2.24 4.45 -9.50
CA THR A 98 2.55 5.20 -10.73
C THR A 98 3.38 4.41 -11.74
N GLY A 99 3.60 3.11 -11.50
CA GLY A 99 4.46 2.26 -12.34
C GLY A 99 5.96 2.51 -12.17
N ARG A 100 6.37 3.44 -11.28
CA ARG A 100 7.77 3.74 -10.96
C ARG A 100 7.97 3.64 -9.45
N PRO A 101 8.37 2.47 -8.94
CA PRO A 101 8.58 2.27 -7.51
C PRO A 101 9.59 3.25 -6.93
N VAL A 102 9.21 3.95 -5.86
CA VAL A 102 10.07 4.91 -5.13
C VAL A 102 9.91 4.76 -3.62
N LEU A 103 10.94 5.12 -2.85
CA LEU A 103 10.80 5.27 -1.40
C LEU A 103 9.92 6.48 -1.10
N ALA A 104 8.93 6.31 -0.21
CA ALA A 104 8.02 7.36 0.20
C ALA A 104 7.68 7.27 1.69
N TYR A 105 7.01 8.29 2.20
CA TYR A 105 6.26 8.22 3.44
C TYR A 105 4.78 8.09 3.14
N GLU A 106 4.12 7.12 3.77
CA GLU A 106 2.67 7.15 3.96
C GLU A 106 2.40 7.88 5.26
N THR A 107 1.56 8.91 5.19
CA THR A 107 1.11 9.68 6.35
C THR A 107 -0.41 9.66 6.39
N VAL A 108 -0.96 9.18 7.50
CA VAL A 108 -2.40 9.08 7.72
C VAL A 108 -2.81 10.17 8.70
N VAL A 109 -3.74 11.02 8.29
CA VAL A 109 -4.40 12.01 9.15
C VAL A 109 -5.87 11.69 9.13
N GLY A 110 -6.41 11.12 10.20
CA GLY A 110 -7.82 10.81 10.32
C GLY A 110 -8.67 12.07 10.48
N GLY A 111 -9.96 11.92 10.23
CA GLY A 111 -10.94 12.99 10.35
C GLY A 111 -12.33 12.40 10.47
N LEU A 112 -13.33 13.27 10.33
CA LEU A 112 -14.71 12.89 10.07
C LEU A 112 -15.18 13.73 8.88
N GLN A 113 -16.00 13.14 8.02
CA GLN A 113 -16.79 13.85 7.02
C GLN A 113 -18.00 14.51 7.68
N ASP A 114 -18.71 15.37 6.95
CA ASP A 114 -19.89 16.11 7.47
C ASP A 114 -21.00 15.18 7.97
N ASP A 115 -21.10 13.96 7.41
CA ASP A 115 -22.05 12.92 7.80
C ASP A 115 -21.56 12.03 8.97
N GLY A 116 -20.37 12.31 9.50
CA GLY A 116 -19.75 11.55 10.59
C GLY A 116 -19.02 10.27 10.15
N THR A 117 -18.87 10.01 8.86
CA THR A 117 -18.03 8.92 8.35
C THR A 117 -16.54 9.24 8.58
N PRO A 118 -15.70 8.29 9.04
CA PRO A 118 -14.25 8.48 9.17
C PRO A 118 -13.51 8.87 7.88
#